data_AF-A0A7R8ZN61-F1
#
_entry.id   AF-A0A7R8ZN61-F1
#
_cell.length_a   1.000
_cell.length_b   1.000
_cell.length_c   1.000
_cell.angle_alpha   90.00
_cell.angle_beta   90.00
_cell.angle_gamma   90.00
#
_symmetry.space_group_name_H-M   'P 1'
#
loop_
_entity.id
_entity.type
_entity.pdbx_description
1 polymer ?
#
loop_
_entity_poly.entity_id
_entity_poly.type
_entity_poly.pdbx_seq_one_letter_code
_entity_poly.pdbx_strand_id
1 'polypeptide(L)'
;MGRILSSLFHTSTSLLTSVNQKNCSEDTRRKIRIVFDALLANPKVTHQRLEGLLSQIPKNENILQVLNEEGYNLLQKCVGLNNLELVRWIVSRNVDLNRGACSFPLHIACLRGYDDIVEYD
;
A
#
# COMPACT_ATOMS: atom_id res chain seq x y z
N MET A 1 -22.57 22.57 -27.83
CA MET A 1 -21.32 23.38 -27.96
C MET A 1 -20.99 23.84 -26.55
N GLY A 2 -20.04 23.30 -25.79
CA GLY A 2 -18.71 22.85 -26.17
C GLY A 2 -17.71 23.91 -25.68
N ARG A 3 -16.90 23.54 -24.68
CA ARG A 3 -15.68 24.19 -24.16
C ARG A 3 -15.89 25.29 -23.11
N ILE A 4 -15.43 25.00 -21.89
CA ILE A 4 -14.20 25.54 -21.25
C ILE A 4 -14.29 25.13 -19.77
N LEU A 5 -13.49 24.15 -19.32
CA LEU A 5 -13.04 24.01 -17.93
C LEU A 5 -11.90 22.94 -17.86
N SER A 6 -10.88 23.07 -18.71
CA SER A 6 -9.71 22.17 -18.73
C SER A 6 -8.41 22.87 -18.27
N SER A 7 -8.46 23.71 -17.24
CA SER A 7 -7.25 24.36 -16.71
C SER A 7 -7.18 24.54 -15.18
N LEU A 8 -8.05 23.89 -14.39
CA LEU A 8 -8.05 24.05 -12.92
C LEU A 8 -7.39 22.88 -12.16
N PHE A 9 -6.81 21.90 -12.86
CA PHE A 9 -6.22 20.72 -12.20
C PHE A 9 -4.72 20.80 -11.90
N HIS A 10 -4.04 21.92 -12.16
CA HIS A 10 -2.58 21.96 -12.01
C HIS A 10 -2.01 22.74 -10.81
N THR A 11 -2.81 23.44 -9.99
CA THR A 11 -2.21 24.42 -9.04
C THR A 11 -2.97 24.71 -7.74
N SER A 12 -3.71 23.77 -7.14
CA SER A 12 -4.48 24.11 -5.90
C SER A 12 -4.67 23.03 -4.83
N THR A 13 -3.77 22.05 -4.70
CA THR A 13 -3.85 21.08 -3.57
C THR A 13 -2.65 21.11 -2.62
N SER A 14 -1.71 22.05 -2.78
CA SER A 14 -0.54 22.15 -1.89
C SER A 14 -0.82 22.79 -0.51
N LEU A 15 -2.07 23.17 -0.17
CA LEU A 15 -2.37 23.95 1.05
C LEU A 15 -3.43 23.37 1.99
N LEU A 16 -3.82 22.09 1.87
CA LEU A 16 -4.75 21.44 2.81
C LEU A 16 -4.28 20.09 3.40
N THR A 17 -3.05 19.65 3.19
CA THR A 17 -2.55 18.39 3.78
C THR A 17 -1.99 18.51 5.20
N SER A 18 -2.05 19.70 5.81
CA SER A 18 -1.45 20.00 7.12
C SER A 18 -2.43 19.97 8.29
N VAL A 19 -3.24 18.91 8.43
CA VAL A 19 -3.88 18.61 9.71
C VAL A 19 -4.00 17.09 9.87
N ASN A 20 -3.08 16.49 10.65
CA ASN A 20 -3.19 15.14 11.23
C ASN A 20 -2.70 13.92 10.41
N GLN A 21 -1.67 14.08 9.57
CA GLN A 21 -0.87 12.93 9.13
C GLN A 21 0.04 12.51 10.29
N LYS A 22 -0.26 11.38 10.96
CA LYS A 22 0.80 10.63 11.65
C LYS A 22 1.78 10.20 10.57
N ASN A 23 2.83 10.99 10.38
CA ASN A 23 3.86 10.76 9.39
C ASN A 23 4.52 9.41 9.67
N CYS A 24 4.46 8.51 8.70
CA CYS A 24 5.32 7.34 8.66
C CYS A 24 6.79 7.80 8.74
N SER A 25 7.61 7.17 9.58
CA SER A 25 9.01 7.55 9.74
C SER A 25 9.77 7.33 8.43
N GLU A 26 10.74 8.20 8.11
CA GLU A 26 11.58 8.03 6.92
C GLU A 26 12.37 6.71 6.97
N ASP A 27 12.64 6.19 8.17
CA ASP A 27 13.24 4.87 8.33
C ASP A 27 12.29 3.74 7.90
N THR A 28 11.04 3.77 8.35
CA THR A 28 10.00 2.86 7.87
C THR A 28 9.80 2.99 6.38
N ARG A 29 9.77 4.22 5.85
CA ARG A 29 9.65 4.46 4.41
C ARG A 29 10.75 3.79 3.62
N ARG A 30 12.00 3.88 4.08
CA ARG A 30 13.15 3.19 3.48
C ARG A 30 12.97 1.66 3.53
N LYS A 31 12.56 1.12 4.67
CA LYS A 31 12.30 -0.32 4.83
C LYS A 31 11.20 -0.82 3.90
N ILE A 32 10.08 -0.10 3.78
CA ILE A 32 9.00 -0.46 2.86
C ILE A 32 9.46 -0.40 1.40
N ARG A 33 10.32 0.56 1.02
CA ARG A 33 10.94 0.57 -0.32
C ARG A 33 11.77 -0.69 -0.60
N ILE A 34 12.58 -1.12 0.36
CA ILE A 34 13.34 -2.39 0.24
C ILE A 34 12.38 -3.57 0.07
N VAL A 35 11.23 -3.58 0.74
CA VAL A 35 10.21 -4.62 0.55
C VAL A 35 9.64 -4.58 -0.88
N PHE A 36 9.37 -3.40 -1.43
CA PHE A 36 8.94 -3.26 -2.83
C PHE A 36 9.99 -3.81 -3.80
N ASP A 37 11.26 -3.47 -3.60
CA ASP A 37 12.36 -3.97 -4.44
C ASP A 37 12.49 -5.49 -4.36
N ALA A 38 12.32 -6.07 -3.16
CA ALA A 38 12.33 -7.51 -2.96
C ALA A 38 11.15 -8.20 -3.67
N LEU A 39 9.95 -7.60 -3.62
CA LEU A 39 8.77 -8.10 -4.34
C LEU A 39 8.92 -7.99 -5.86
N LEU A 40 9.61 -6.96 -6.35
CA LEU A 40 9.91 -6.78 -7.76
C LEU A 40 10.92 -7.84 -8.25
N ALA A 41 11.98 -8.08 -7.48
CA ALA A 41 13.00 -9.08 -7.81
C ALA A 41 12.48 -10.52 -7.68
N ASN A 42 11.61 -10.79 -6.71
CA ASN A 42 10.98 -12.09 -6.50
C ASN A 42 9.52 -11.95 -6.01
N PRO A 43 8.53 -12.09 -6.92
CA PRO A 43 7.10 -12.03 -6.59
C PRO A 43 6.64 -12.99 -5.49
N LYS A 44 7.35 -14.11 -5.30
CA LYS A 44 7.01 -15.17 -4.33
C LYS A 44 7.82 -15.07 -3.03
N VAL A 45 8.43 -13.92 -2.74
CA VAL A 45 9.14 -13.72 -1.47
C VAL A 45 8.17 -13.92 -0.29
N THR A 46 8.56 -14.77 0.66
CA THR A 46 7.74 -15.11 1.83
C THR A 46 7.98 -14.12 2.97
N HIS A 47 7.03 -14.05 3.91
CA HIS A 47 7.18 -13.22 5.10
C HIS A 47 8.50 -13.54 5.84
N GLN A 48 8.85 -14.82 5.98
CA GLN A 48 10.05 -15.28 6.70
C GLN A 48 11.35 -14.65 6.18
N ARG A 49 11.50 -14.51 4.86
CA ARG A 49 12.70 -13.89 4.28
C ARG A 49 12.84 -12.40 4.61
N LEU A 50 11.71 -11.73 4.85
CA LEU A 50 11.65 -10.31 5.17
C LEU A 50 11.50 -10.05 6.67
N GLU A 51 11.35 -11.09 7.50
CA GLU A 51 11.03 -10.98 8.93
C GLU A 51 12.01 -10.08 9.69
N GLY A 52 13.31 -10.20 9.42
CA GLY A 52 14.34 -9.36 10.03
C GLY A 52 14.17 -7.87 9.73
N LEU A 53 13.62 -7.51 8.57
CA LEU A 53 13.31 -6.13 8.20
C LEU A 53 11.95 -5.69 8.74
N LEU A 54 10.93 -6.55 8.61
CA LEU A 54 9.54 -6.27 9.00
C LEU A 54 9.39 -6.11 10.52
N SER A 55 10.13 -6.87 11.32
CA SER A 55 10.15 -6.78 12.79
C SER A 55 10.66 -5.44 13.31
N GLN A 56 11.49 -4.73 12.52
CA GLN A 56 12.01 -3.42 12.88
C GLN A 56 11.02 -2.28 12.60
N ILE A 57 9.90 -2.55 11.95
CA ILE A 57 8.92 -1.52 11.62
C ILE A 57 7.93 -1.38 12.78
N PRO A 58 7.88 -0.23 13.46
CA PRO A 58 7.01 -0.05 14.62
C PRO A 58 5.53 -0.16 14.23
N LYS A 59 4.73 -0.86 15.05
CA LYS A 59 3.33 -1.20 14.73
C LYS A 59 2.40 0.01 14.63
N ASN A 60 2.74 1.11 15.29
CA ASN A 60 1.95 2.34 15.31
C ASN A 60 2.06 3.18 14.02
N GLU A 61 2.97 2.82 13.11
CA GLU A 61 3.16 3.53 11.85
C GLU A 61 2.26 3.01 10.74
N ASN A 62 1.73 3.94 9.95
CA ASN A 62 0.90 3.61 8.81
C ASN A 62 1.78 3.32 7.59
N ILE A 63 2.12 2.05 7.41
CA ILE A 63 2.93 1.58 6.28
C ILE A 63 2.27 1.77 4.90
N LEU A 64 0.93 1.91 4.84
CA LEU A 64 0.20 2.08 3.59
C LEU A 64 0.31 3.50 3.00
N GLN A 65 0.90 4.44 3.73
CA GLN A 65 1.26 5.76 3.20
C GLN A 65 2.41 5.71 2.20
N VAL A 66 3.19 4.62 2.18
CA VAL A 66 4.32 4.47 1.27
C VAL A 66 3.80 3.86 -0.04
N LEU A 67 3.98 4.61 -1.13
CA LEU A 67 3.62 4.19 -2.48
C LEU A 67 4.89 3.81 -3.27
N ASN A 68 4.77 2.83 -4.14
CA ASN A 68 5.79 2.50 -5.13
C ASN A 68 5.74 3.46 -6.34
N GLU A 69 6.60 3.24 -7.33
CA GLU A 69 6.69 4.06 -8.55
C GLU A 69 5.40 4.00 -9.41
N GLU A 70 4.65 2.91 -9.29
CA GLU A 70 3.35 2.72 -9.96
C GLU A 70 2.20 3.41 -9.20
N GLY A 71 2.47 4.01 -8.04
CA GLY A 71 1.48 4.63 -7.16
C GLY A 71 0.70 3.66 -6.27
N TYR A 72 1.08 2.38 -6.22
CA TYR A 72 0.46 1.36 -5.37
C TYR A 72 1.09 1.33 -3.97
N ASN A 73 0.24 1.16 -2.96
CA ASN A 73 0.70 0.85 -1.61
C ASN A 73 1.13 -0.62 -1.47
N LEU A 74 1.72 -0.95 -0.33
CA LEU A 74 2.26 -2.29 -0.10
C LEU A 74 1.18 -3.38 -0.15
N LEU A 75 -0.01 -3.11 0.39
CA LEU A 75 -1.12 -4.08 0.39
C LEU A 75 -1.58 -4.37 -1.04
N GLN A 76 -1.82 -3.35 -1.84
CA GLN A 76 -2.24 -3.49 -3.24
C GLN A 76 -1.23 -4.32 -4.05
N LYS A 77 0.08 -4.07 -3.84
CA LYS A 77 1.13 -4.87 -4.48
C LYS A 77 1.07 -6.33 -4.04
N CYS A 78 0.96 -6.61 -2.74
CA CYS A 78 0.89 -7.98 -2.22
C CYS A 78 -0.36 -8.73 -2.71
N VAL A 79 -1.52 -8.07 -2.75
CA VAL A 79 -2.75 -8.66 -3.29
C VAL A 79 -2.62 -8.95 -4.78
N GLY A 80 -2.07 -8.03 -5.57
CA GLY A 80 -1.82 -8.27 -7.01
C GLY A 80 -0.90 -9.47 -7.27
N LEU A 81 0.00 -9.77 -6.34
CA LEU A 81 0.93 -10.90 -6.40
C LEU A 81 0.37 -12.19 -5.78
N ASN A 82 -0.85 -12.18 -5.24
CA ASN A 82 -1.43 -13.27 -4.44
C ASN A 82 -0.57 -13.69 -3.24
N ASN A 83 0.11 -12.73 -2.60
CA ASN A 83 1.00 -13.01 -1.48
C ASN A 83 0.25 -12.95 -0.15
N LEU A 84 -0.52 -14.01 0.12
CA LEU A 84 -1.40 -14.11 1.27
C LEU A 84 -0.65 -13.95 2.62
N GLU A 85 0.58 -14.45 2.74
CA GLU A 85 1.38 -14.30 3.96
C GLU A 85 1.67 -12.84 4.31
N LEU A 86 2.11 -12.05 3.33
CA LEU A 86 2.37 -10.63 3.53
C LEU A 86 1.08 -9.85 3.73
N VAL A 87 -0.02 -10.22 3.04
CA VAL A 87 -1.34 -9.61 3.28
C VAL A 87 -1.76 -9.80 4.74
N ARG A 88 -1.66 -11.03 5.28
CA ARG A 88 -1.93 -11.31 6.69
C ARG A 88 -1.08 -10.46 7.63
N TRP A 89 0.23 -10.36 7.35
CA TRP A 89 1.13 -9.52 8.14
C TRP A 89 0.70 -8.05 8.12
N ILE A 90 0.34 -7.50 6.96
CA ILE A 90 -0.10 -6.10 6.82
C ILE A 90 -1.40 -5.85 7.60
N VAL A 91 -2.41 -6.72 7.44
CA VAL A 91 -3.72 -6.59 8.12
C VAL A 91 -3.56 -6.71 9.64
N SER A 92 -2.65 -7.58 10.11
CA SER A 92 -2.36 -7.74 11.55
C SER A 92 -1.83 -6.48 12.24
N ARG A 93 -1.38 -5.48 11.47
CA ARG A 93 -0.88 -4.20 11.98
C ARG A 93 -1.97 -3.16 12.26
N ASN A 94 -3.24 -3.54 12.17
CA ASN A 94 -4.38 -2.67 12.47
C ASN A 94 -4.41 -1.39 11.62
N VAL A 95 -4.00 -1.53 10.35
CA VAL A 95 -3.89 -0.42 9.41
C VAL A 95 -5.26 -0.05 8.85
N ASP A 96 -5.51 1.24 8.66
CA ASP A 96 -6.75 1.72 8.06
C ASP A 96 -6.77 1.42 6.56
N LEU A 97 -7.43 0.31 6.20
CA LEU A 97 -7.58 -0.18 4.82
C LEU A 97 -8.38 0.80 3.94
N ASN A 98 -9.18 1.67 4.55
CA ASN A 98 -10.06 2.61 3.85
C ASN A 98 -9.39 3.95 3.52
N ARG A 99 -8.15 4.19 3.99
CA ARG A 99 -7.41 5.45 3.78
C ARG A 99 -6.53 5.50 2.52
N GLY A 100 -6.73 4.58 1.58
CA GLY A 100 -6.10 4.60 0.27
C GLY A 100 -7.02 5.12 -0.83
N ALA A 101 -6.48 5.42 -2.01
CA ALA A 101 -7.27 5.75 -3.20
C ALA A 101 -8.07 4.52 -3.67
N CYS A 102 -9.25 4.34 -3.07
CA CYS A 102 -10.32 3.41 -3.43
C CYS A 102 -10.02 1.90 -3.30
N SER A 103 -11.11 1.13 -3.30
CA SER A 103 -11.32 -0.30 -3.01
C SER A 103 -10.59 -1.32 -3.90
N PHE A 104 -9.40 -0.98 -4.39
CA PHE A 104 -8.61 -1.76 -5.34
C PHE A 104 -8.15 -3.15 -4.85
N PRO A 105 -7.77 -3.37 -3.58
CA PRO A 105 -7.30 -4.69 -3.15
C PRO A 105 -8.36 -5.78 -3.38
N LEU A 106 -9.59 -5.56 -2.89
CA LEU A 106 -10.68 -6.53 -3.04
C LEU A 106 -11.10 -6.68 -4.51
N HIS A 107 -11.17 -5.59 -5.28
CA HIS A 107 -11.48 -5.67 -6.72
C HIS A 107 -10.43 -6.48 -7.50
N ILE A 108 -9.13 -6.31 -7.20
CA ILE A 108 -8.05 -7.07 -7.84
C ILE A 108 -8.13 -8.55 -7.43
N ALA A 109 -8.39 -8.83 -6.15
CA ALA A 109 -8.55 -10.19 -5.66
C ALA A 109 -9.73 -10.89 -6.36
N CYS A 110 -10.91 -10.26 -6.41
CA CYS A 110 -12.09 -10.78 -7.11
C CYS A 110 -11.84 -10.94 -8.61
N LEU A 111 -11.23 -9.94 -9.28
CA LEU A 111 -10.92 -10.00 -10.72
C LEU A 111 -9.97 -11.16 -11.06
N ARG A 112 -9.04 -11.49 -10.17
CA ARG A 112 -8.04 -12.55 -10.36
C ARG A 112 -8.45 -13.90 -9.80
N GLY A 113 -9.60 -14.01 -9.14
CA GLY A 113 -10.07 -15.24 -8.50
C GLY A 113 -9.19 -15.66 -7.32
N TYR A 114 -8.68 -14.70 -6.54
CA TYR A 114 -7.89 -14.96 -5.34
C TYR A 114 -8.82 -15.12 -4.13
N ASP A 115 -9.60 -16.21 -4.13
CA ASP A 115 -10.66 -16.46 -3.15
C ASP A 115 -10.12 -16.45 -1.71
N ASP A 116 -8.92 -17.00 -1.46
CA ASP A 116 -8.25 -16.98 -0.15
C ASP A 116 -8.02 -15.56 0.41
N ILE A 117 -7.85 -14.56 -0.47
CA ILE A 117 -7.67 -13.14 -0.05
C ILE A 117 -9.04 -12.50 0.17
N VAL A 118 -10.04 -12.82 -0.65
CA VAL A 118 -11.41 -12.29 -0.56
C VAL A 118 -12.10 -12.77 0.72
N GLU A 119 -11.92 -14.04 1.08
CA GLU A 119 -12.51 -14.62 2.29
C GLU A 119 -11.85 -14.12 3.59
N TYR A 120 -10.68 -13.48 3.50
CA TYR A 120 -9.92 -13.01 4.65
C TYR A 120 -10.28 -11.57 5.10
N ASP A 121 -11.19 -10.89 4.38
CA ASP A 121 -11.66 -9.52 4.69
C ASP A 121 -12.57 -9.44 5.93
#